data_AF-V5IAZ9-F1
#
_entry.id   AF-V5IAZ9-F1
#
_cell.length_a   1.000
_cell.length_b   1.000
_cell.length_c   1.000
_cell.angle_alpha   90.00
_cell.angle_beta   90.00
_cell.angle_gamma   90.00
#
_symmetry.space_group_name_H-M   'P 1'
#
loop_
_entity.id
_entity.type
_entity.pdbx_description
1 polymer ?
#
loop_
_entity_poly.entity_id
_entity_poly.type
_entity_poly.pdbx_seq_one_letter_code
_entity_poly.pdbx_strand_id
1 'polypeptide(L)'
;KELENIKTDSRLLALDNEFMQLEDQFGNPIKIPPNEKKALIVAMTLHEKGKSALKRLDYSRALVFFLEADEEFRHCNSQLLNTVDNYALLNLDIAWCYLCLESFAHLPEAYERLKKCEEKFHSTYGPNLERLIAVKGTPGNEEALFMRLHLLQAIVLYHQNKRS
;
A
#
# COMPACT_ATOMS: atom_id res chain seq x y z
N LYS A 1 20.04 11.01 3.92
CA LYS A 1 20.92 10.20 4.80
C LYS A 1 20.14 9.10 5.52
N GLU A 2 19.06 9.42 6.25
CA GLU A 2 18.22 8.40 6.90
C GLU A 2 17.58 7.42 5.91
N LEU A 3 16.98 7.91 4.82
CA LEU A 3 16.36 7.07 3.78
C LEU A 3 17.33 6.02 3.22
N GLU A 4 18.53 6.45 2.81
CA GLU A 4 19.57 5.56 2.28
C GLU A 4 20.07 4.54 3.31
N ASN A 5 20.16 4.94 4.58
CA ASN A 5 20.51 4.01 5.65
C ASN A 5 19.42 2.94 5.80
N ILE A 6 18.14 3.33 5.82
CA ILE A 6 17.01 2.40 5.91
C ILE A 6 17.03 1.43 4.73
N LYS A 7 17.21 1.93 3.50
CA LYS A 7 17.32 1.07 2.32
C LYS A 7 18.47 0.08 2.45
N THR A 8 19.64 0.54 2.90
CA THR A 8 20.82 -0.31 3.06
C THR A 8 20.58 -1.40 4.12
N ASP A 9 20.04 -1.04 5.27
CA ASP A 9 19.74 -1.97 6.37
C ASP A 9 18.68 -3.00 5.94
N SER A 10 17.60 -2.57 5.29
CA SER A 10 16.56 -3.47 4.75
C SER A 10 17.11 -4.42 3.69
N ARG A 11 18.04 -3.95 2.85
CA ARG A 11 18.69 -4.79 1.84
C ARG A 11 19.60 -5.84 2.46
N LEU A 12 20.21 -5.57 3.61
CA LEU A 12 21.00 -6.56 4.37
C LEU A 12 20.06 -7.61 4.99
N LEU A 13 18.94 -7.19 5.58
CA LEU A 13 17.92 -8.12 6.10
C LEU A 13 17.37 -9.04 5.01
N ALA A 14 17.22 -8.53 3.78
CA ALA A 14 16.75 -9.32 2.65
C ALA A 14 17.72 -10.41 2.17
N LEU A 15 19.00 -10.37 2.57
CA LEU A 15 19.97 -11.43 2.27
C LEU A 15 19.77 -12.65 3.17
N ASP A 16 19.09 -12.49 4.31
CA ASP A 16 18.72 -13.59 5.17
C ASP A 16 17.48 -14.30 4.59
N ASN A 17 17.71 -15.49 4.02
CA ASN A 17 16.68 -16.25 3.34
C ASN A 17 15.54 -16.69 4.28
N GLU A 18 15.77 -16.73 5.59
CA GLU A 18 14.73 -17.10 6.58
C GLU A 18 13.92 -15.91 7.10
N PHE A 19 14.35 -14.67 6.85
CA PHE A 19 13.73 -13.48 7.43
C PHE A 19 12.28 -13.24 6.99
N MET A 20 11.91 -13.71 5.80
CA MET A 20 10.56 -13.58 5.27
C MET A 20 10.20 -14.79 4.40
N GLN A 21 9.19 -15.55 4.82
CA GLN A 21 8.47 -16.51 3.99
C GLN A 21 7.11 -15.89 3.66
N LEU A 22 6.77 -15.86 2.38
CA LEU A 22 5.48 -15.36 1.92
C LEU A 22 4.56 -16.54 1.68
N GLU A 23 3.36 -16.43 2.22
CA GLU A 23 2.29 -17.39 2.02
C GLU A 23 1.18 -16.74 1.20
N ASP A 24 0.52 -17.53 0.36
CA ASP A 24 -0.72 -17.09 -0.28
C ASP A 24 -1.88 -17.07 0.73
N GLN A 25 -3.06 -16.64 0.29
CA GLN A 25 -4.26 -16.60 1.13
C GLN A 25 -4.75 -17.97 1.62
N PHE A 26 -4.13 -19.06 1.16
CA PHE A 26 -4.42 -20.44 1.57
C PHE A 26 -3.29 -21.04 2.43
N GLY A 27 -2.27 -20.25 2.80
CA GLY A 27 -1.14 -20.70 3.61
C GLY A 27 -0.07 -21.45 2.82
N ASN A 28 -0.10 -21.42 1.48
CA ASN A 28 0.92 -22.09 0.68
C ASN A 28 2.14 -21.16 0.48
N PRO A 29 3.37 -21.67 0.63
CA PRO A 29 4.57 -20.87 0.42
C PRO A 29 4.71 -20.44 -1.04
N ILE A 30 4.90 -19.14 -1.24
CA ILE A 30 5.13 -18.54 -2.55
C ILE A 30 6.63 -18.49 -2.81
N LYS A 31 7.06 -19.11 -3.92
CA LYS A 31 8.44 -18.96 -4.40
C LYS A 31 8.60 -17.63 -5.10
N ILE A 32 9.45 -16.77 -4.53
CA ILE A 32 9.71 -15.42 -5.03
C ILE A 32 11.18 -15.34 -5.48
N PRO A 33 11.47 -14.76 -6.66
CA PRO A 33 12.84 -14.51 -7.09
C PRO A 33 13.60 -13.66 -6.04
N PRO A 34 14.88 -13.96 -5.74
CA PRO A 34 15.62 -13.24 -4.70
C PRO A 34 15.64 -11.71 -4.87
N ASN A 35 15.71 -11.24 -6.12
CA ASN A 35 15.70 -9.81 -6.43
C ASN A 35 14.35 -9.16 -6.07
N GLU A 36 13.24 -9.83 -6.35
CA GLU A 36 11.90 -9.35 -6.01
C GLU A 36 11.65 -9.42 -4.51
N LYS A 37 12.11 -10.48 -3.83
CA LYS A 37 12.04 -10.59 -2.37
C LYS A 37 12.76 -9.42 -1.70
N LYS A 38 13.94 -9.05 -2.21
CA LYS A 38 14.70 -7.90 -1.71
C LYS A 38 13.96 -6.59 -1.92
N ALA A 39 13.45 -6.35 -3.12
CA ALA A 39 12.65 -5.15 -3.42
C ALA A 39 11.42 -5.06 -2.50
N LEU A 40 10.70 -6.18 -2.32
CA LEU A 40 9.53 -6.26 -1.46
C LEU A 40 9.83 -5.93 0.00
N ILE A 41 10.90 -6.51 0.58
CA ILE A 41 11.30 -6.23 1.97
C ILE A 41 11.63 -4.74 2.17
N VAL A 42 12.36 -4.15 1.22
CA VAL A 42 12.69 -2.71 1.26
C VAL A 42 11.42 -1.88 1.16
N ALA A 43 10.55 -2.17 0.20
CA ALA A 43 9.28 -1.47 0.00
C ALA A 43 8.39 -1.52 1.25
N MET A 44 8.22 -2.70 1.85
CA MET A 44 7.45 -2.88 3.08
C MET A 44 8.07 -2.12 4.26
N THR A 45 9.40 -2.13 4.40
CA THR A 45 10.08 -1.39 5.47
C THR A 45 9.87 0.12 5.32
N LEU A 46 10.00 0.65 4.10
CA LEU A 46 9.75 2.05 3.80
C LEU A 46 8.29 2.42 4.06
N HIS A 47 7.34 1.57 3.68
CA HIS A 47 5.92 1.77 3.97
C HIS A 47 5.66 1.86 5.49
N GLU A 48 6.25 0.98 6.30
CA GLU A 48 6.15 1.08 7.77
C GLU A 48 6.75 2.37 8.33
N LYS A 49 7.88 2.83 7.79
CA LYS A 49 8.51 4.10 8.19
C LYS A 49 7.61 5.29 7.84
N GLY A 50 6.99 5.29 6.67
CA GLY A 50 6.01 6.28 6.28
C GLY A 50 4.78 6.27 7.19
N LYS A 51 4.25 5.10 7.58
CA LYS A 51 3.17 5.00 8.56
C LYS A 51 3.56 5.53 9.94
N SER A 52 4.81 5.34 10.36
CA SER A 52 5.34 5.96 11.59
C SER A 52 5.41 7.49 11.49
N ALA A 53 5.73 8.05 10.33
CA ALA A 53 5.64 9.48 10.07
C ALA A 53 4.19 9.99 10.07
N LEU A 54 3.24 9.26 9.46
CA LEU A 54 1.81 9.58 9.51
C LEU A 54 1.26 9.66 10.94
N LYS A 55 1.65 8.72 11.83
CA LYS A 55 1.26 8.76 13.25
C LYS A 55 1.74 10.02 13.97
N ARG A 56 2.74 10.71 13.42
CA ARG A 56 3.28 11.99 13.92
C ARG A 56 2.78 13.20 13.13
N LEU A 57 1.82 13.00 12.21
CA LEU A 57 1.26 14.00 11.31
C LEU A 57 2.30 14.66 10.38
N ASP A 58 3.46 14.00 10.18
CA ASP A 58 4.51 14.47 9.28
C ASP A 58 4.25 13.94 7.86
N TYR A 59 3.26 14.54 7.20
CA TYR A 59 2.76 14.09 5.89
C TYR A 59 3.81 14.22 4.78
N SER A 60 4.63 15.27 4.81
CA SER A 60 5.70 15.49 3.83
C SER A 60 6.73 14.36 3.90
N ARG A 61 7.17 14.00 5.09
CA ARG A 61 8.12 12.90 5.27
C ARG A 61 7.50 11.55 4.99
N ALA A 62 6.24 11.34 5.39
CA ALA A 62 5.51 10.14 5.06
C ALA A 62 5.43 9.93 3.54
N LEU A 63 5.09 10.99 2.79
CA LEU A 63 5.02 10.96 1.34
C LEU A 63 6.36 10.57 0.70
N VAL A 64 7.48 11.12 1.17
CA VAL A 64 8.81 10.73 0.68
C VAL A 64 9.04 9.22 0.87
N PHE A 65 8.78 8.69 2.06
CA PHE A 65 8.93 7.25 2.28
C PHE A 65 7.99 6.41 1.41
N PHE A 66 6.76 6.87 1.19
CA PHE A 66 5.80 6.13 0.37
C PHE A 66 6.14 6.14 -1.12
N LEU A 67 6.63 7.25 -1.67
CA LEU A 67 7.06 7.31 -3.06
C LEU A 67 8.29 6.42 -3.31
N GLU A 68 9.20 6.36 -2.34
CA GLU A 68 10.36 5.45 -2.39
C GLU A 68 9.95 3.98 -2.25
N ALA A 69 8.92 3.69 -1.44
CA ALA A 69 8.32 2.35 -1.39
C ALA A 69 7.65 1.98 -2.74
N ASP A 70 6.96 2.92 -3.37
CA ASP A 70 6.30 2.74 -4.68
C ASP A 70 7.32 2.43 -5.78
N GLU A 71 8.48 3.09 -5.76
CA GLU A 71 9.63 2.79 -6.61
C GLU A 71 10.12 1.34 -6.44
N GLU A 72 10.31 0.89 -5.20
CA GLU A 72 10.79 -0.47 -4.93
C GLU A 72 9.71 -1.52 -5.28
N PHE A 73 8.42 -1.25 -5.04
CA PHE A 73 7.33 -2.13 -5.48
C PHE A 73 7.26 -2.31 -7.00
N ARG A 74 7.66 -1.31 -7.81
CA ARG A 74 7.72 -1.45 -9.28
C ARG A 74 8.74 -2.49 -9.76
N HIS A 75 9.67 -2.90 -8.91
CA HIS A 75 10.63 -3.97 -9.21
C HIS A 75 10.07 -5.38 -8.93
N CYS A 76 8.90 -5.48 -8.30
CA CYS A 76 8.17 -6.73 -8.10
C CYS A 76 7.26 -7.01 -9.30
N ASN A 77 7.09 -8.28 -9.67
CA ASN A 77 6.20 -8.64 -10.76
C ASN A 77 4.72 -8.50 -10.36
N SER A 78 3.84 -8.44 -11.37
CA SER A 78 2.40 -8.24 -11.16
C SER A 78 1.74 -9.36 -10.36
N GLN A 79 2.24 -10.59 -10.46
CA GLN A 79 1.69 -11.71 -9.71
C GLN A 79 1.92 -11.53 -8.20
N LEU A 80 3.14 -11.15 -7.80
CA LEU A 80 3.49 -10.89 -6.40
C LEU A 80 2.69 -9.70 -5.84
N LEU A 81 2.62 -8.61 -6.59
CA LEU A 81 1.84 -7.42 -6.20
C LEU A 81 0.33 -7.72 -6.07
N ASN A 82 -0.17 -8.68 -6.85
CA ASN A 82 -1.56 -9.12 -6.76
C ASN A 82 -1.82 -10.06 -5.59
N THR A 83 -0.79 -10.70 -5.01
CA THR A 83 -0.97 -11.56 -3.84
C THR A 83 -0.95 -10.78 -2.53
N VAL A 84 -0.23 -9.65 -2.47
CA VAL A 84 -0.11 -8.83 -1.25
C VAL A 84 -1.00 -7.59 -1.30
N ASP A 85 -1.75 -7.31 -0.23
CA ASP A 85 -2.58 -6.09 -0.14
C ASP A 85 -1.75 -4.81 0.12
N ASN A 86 -0.46 -4.98 0.46
CA ASN A 86 0.44 -3.88 0.82
C ASN A 86 0.53 -2.81 -0.25
N TYR A 87 0.52 -3.18 -1.53
CA TYR A 87 0.64 -2.19 -2.61
C TYR A 87 -0.63 -1.33 -2.76
N ALA A 88 -1.82 -1.91 -2.56
CA ALA A 88 -3.07 -1.15 -2.51
C ALA A 88 -3.10 -0.20 -1.30
N LEU A 89 -2.69 -0.69 -0.13
CA LEU A 89 -2.58 0.15 1.07
C LEU A 89 -1.59 1.30 0.90
N LEU A 90 -0.47 1.08 0.20
CA LEU A 90 0.47 2.15 -0.13
C LEU A 90 -0.18 3.21 -1.02
N ASN A 91 -0.93 2.80 -2.05
CA ASN A 91 -1.66 3.74 -2.91
C ASN A 91 -2.67 4.58 -2.12
N LEU A 92 -3.39 3.97 -1.17
CA LEU A 92 -4.29 4.66 -0.26
C LEU A 92 -3.56 5.70 0.62
N ASP A 93 -2.39 5.34 1.15
CA ASP A 93 -1.58 6.21 2.02
C ASP A 93 -0.92 7.36 1.26
N ILE A 94 -0.49 7.15 0.00
CA ILE A 94 0.02 8.21 -0.88
C ILE A 94 -1.09 9.22 -1.19
N ALA A 95 -2.28 8.74 -1.58
CA ALA A 95 -3.42 9.62 -1.86
C ALA A 95 -3.83 10.43 -0.62
N TRP A 96 -3.81 9.80 0.56
CA TRP A 96 -4.01 10.49 1.83
C TRP A 96 -2.99 11.62 2.05
N CYS A 97 -1.70 11.37 1.81
CA CYS A 97 -0.67 12.40 1.94
C CYS A 97 -0.88 13.56 0.96
N TYR A 98 -1.23 13.31 -0.30
CA TYR A 98 -1.53 14.37 -1.26
C TYR A 98 -2.65 15.28 -0.79
N LEU A 99 -3.71 14.70 -0.22
CA LEU A 99 -4.85 15.46 0.30
C LEU A 99 -4.49 16.25 1.57
N CYS A 100 -3.76 15.66 2.52
CA CYS A 100 -3.30 16.36 3.73
C CYS A 100 -2.31 17.48 3.44
N LEU A 101 -1.55 17.38 2.35
CA LEU A 101 -0.62 18.41 1.88
C LEU A 101 -1.28 19.41 0.92
N GLU A 102 -2.60 19.33 0.73
CA GLU A 102 -3.38 20.20 -0.17
C GLU A 102 -2.80 20.26 -1.59
N SER A 103 -2.24 19.14 -2.05
CA SER A 103 -1.52 19.08 -3.31
C SER A 103 -2.47 18.89 -4.49
N PHE A 104 -3.17 19.95 -4.87
CA PHE A 104 -4.17 19.93 -5.95
C PHE A 104 -3.60 19.45 -7.29
N ALA A 105 -2.31 19.71 -7.55
CA ALA A 105 -1.62 19.24 -8.75
C ALA A 105 -1.58 17.71 -8.87
N HIS A 106 -1.61 16.98 -7.74
CA HIS A 106 -1.57 15.52 -7.70
C HIS A 106 -2.95 14.87 -7.61
N LEU A 107 -4.05 15.64 -7.67
CA LEU A 107 -5.41 15.06 -7.62
C LEU A 107 -5.70 14.02 -8.71
N PRO A 108 -5.27 14.19 -9.97
CA PRO A 108 -5.46 13.16 -10.99
C PRO A 108 -4.74 11.86 -10.63
N GLU A 109 -3.53 11.95 -10.09
CA GLU A 109 -2.78 10.77 -9.64
C GLU A 109 -3.42 10.13 -8.42
N ALA A 110 -3.87 10.92 -7.43
CA ALA A 110 -4.61 10.43 -6.28
C ALA A 110 -5.85 9.63 -6.70
N TYR A 111 -6.59 10.10 -7.70
CA TYR A 111 -7.75 9.39 -8.25
C TYR A 111 -7.36 8.01 -8.79
N GLU A 112 -6.34 7.92 -9.65
CA GLU A 112 -5.89 6.65 -10.23
C GLU A 112 -5.36 5.68 -9.16
N ARG A 113 -4.66 6.19 -8.15
CA ARG A 113 -4.17 5.39 -7.01
C ARG A 113 -5.31 4.82 -6.18
N LEU A 114 -6.34 5.62 -5.87
CA LEU A 114 -7.52 5.16 -5.15
C LEU A 114 -8.32 4.14 -5.95
N LYS A 115 -8.45 4.32 -7.27
CA LYS A 115 -9.11 3.34 -8.15
C LYS A 115 -8.40 1.98 -8.11
N LYS A 116 -7.08 1.96 -8.24
CA LYS A 116 -6.29 0.71 -8.12
C LYS A 116 -6.44 0.05 -6.75
N CYS A 117 -6.51 0.86 -5.69
CA CYS A 117 -6.76 0.36 -4.34
C CYS A 117 -8.13 -0.32 -4.22
N GLU A 118 -9.17 0.30 -4.79
CA GLU A 118 -10.53 -0.25 -4.81
C GLU A 118 -10.62 -1.57 -5.58
N GLU A 119 -10.05 -1.62 -6.79
CA GLU A 119 -10.00 -2.84 -7.61
C GLU A 119 -9.35 -4.00 -6.85
N LYS A 120 -8.25 -3.72 -6.14
CA LYS A 120 -7.57 -4.72 -5.31
C LYS A 120 -8.39 -5.13 -4.09
N PHE A 121 -9.03 -4.20 -3.40
CA PHE A 121 -9.89 -4.50 -2.25
C PHE A 121 -11.09 -5.36 -2.66
N HIS A 122 -11.74 -5.06 -3.78
CA HIS A 122 -12.80 -5.91 -4.33
C HIS A 122 -12.29 -7.29 -4.73
N SER A 123 -11.10 -7.37 -5.31
CA SER A 123 -10.48 -8.65 -5.65
C SER A 123 -10.12 -9.48 -4.41
N THR A 124 -9.69 -8.85 -3.31
CA THR A 124 -9.28 -9.58 -2.09
C THR A 124 -10.49 -9.90 -1.20
N TYR A 125 -11.38 -8.94 -0.93
CA TYR A 125 -12.42 -9.04 0.10
C TYR A 125 -13.84 -9.25 -0.46
N GLY A 126 -14.04 -8.99 -1.76
CA GLY A 126 -15.36 -8.92 -2.38
C GLY A 126 -16.00 -7.53 -2.24
N PRO A 127 -16.84 -7.09 -3.21
CA PRO A 127 -17.50 -5.78 -3.19
C PRO A 127 -18.37 -5.51 -1.95
N ASN A 128 -18.90 -6.54 -1.29
CA ASN A 128 -19.69 -6.43 -0.07
C ASN A 128 -19.02 -7.13 1.11
N LEU A 129 -17.68 -7.24 1.10
CA LEU A 129 -16.88 -7.99 2.08
C LEU A 129 -17.28 -9.47 2.19
N GLU A 130 -18.01 -10.00 1.22
CA GLU A 130 -18.61 -11.33 1.31
C GLU A 130 -17.56 -12.44 1.36
N ARG A 131 -16.41 -12.26 0.68
CA ARG A 131 -15.29 -13.21 0.79
C ARG A 131 -14.58 -13.09 2.13
N LEU A 132 -14.43 -11.87 2.66
CA LEU A 132 -13.85 -11.68 3.99
C LEU A 132 -14.71 -12.33 5.08
N ILE A 133 -16.02 -12.13 5.03
CA ILE A 133 -16.98 -12.74 5.97
C ILE A 133 -16.98 -14.26 5.81
N ALA A 134 -16.93 -14.79 4.59
CA ALA A 134 -16.86 -16.23 4.35
C ALA A 134 -15.58 -16.88 4.92
N VAL A 135 -14.46 -16.16 4.97
CA VAL A 135 -13.17 -16.68 5.45
C VAL A 135 -12.94 -16.42 6.95
N LYS A 136 -13.26 -15.23 7.46
CA LYS A 136 -12.99 -14.82 8.86
C LYS A 136 -14.21 -14.82 9.78
N GLY A 137 -15.43 -14.93 9.26
CA GLY A 137 -16.67 -14.92 10.04
C GLY A 137 -17.13 -13.54 10.54
N THR A 138 -16.24 -12.54 10.60
CA THR A 138 -16.57 -11.15 10.93
C THR A 138 -15.81 -10.15 10.04
N PRO A 139 -16.40 -8.98 9.74
CA PRO A 139 -15.66 -7.86 9.18
C PRO A 139 -14.71 -7.32 10.27
N GLY A 140 -13.41 -7.36 10.02
CA GLY A 140 -12.40 -6.83 10.95
C GLY A 140 -12.13 -5.35 10.69
N ASN A 141 -10.84 -4.99 10.66
CA ASN A 141 -10.38 -3.63 10.35
C ASN A 141 -10.64 -3.23 8.87
N GLU A 142 -11.04 -4.17 8.03
CA GLU A 142 -11.24 -3.99 6.60
C GLU A 142 -12.42 -3.07 6.27
N GLU A 143 -13.48 -3.03 7.09
CA GLU A 143 -14.58 -2.04 6.93
C GLU A 143 -14.07 -0.60 7.04
N ALA A 144 -13.17 -0.35 8.00
CA ALA A 144 -12.56 0.97 8.17
C ALA A 144 -11.67 1.34 6.98
N LEU A 145 -11.04 0.35 6.33
CA LEU A 145 -10.24 0.58 5.11
C LEU A 145 -11.13 1.00 3.93
N PHE A 146 -12.25 0.32 3.70
CA PHE A 146 -13.22 0.72 2.67
C PHE A 146 -13.82 2.11 2.95
N MET A 147 -14.18 2.38 4.21
CA MET A 147 -14.68 3.70 4.61
C MET A 147 -13.65 4.80 4.30
N ARG A 148 -12.37 4.58 4.65
CA ARG A 148 -11.28 5.52 4.34
C ARG A 148 -11.11 5.70 2.85
N LEU A 149 -11.12 4.61 2.07
CA LEU A 149 -11.02 4.64 0.61
C LEU A 149 -12.13 5.50 -0.02
N HIS A 150 -13.40 5.21 0.28
CA HIS A 150 -14.53 5.94 -0.29
C HIS A 150 -14.57 7.41 0.14
N LEU A 151 -14.19 7.71 1.38
CA LEU A 151 -14.05 9.09 1.84
C LEU A 151 -13.04 9.86 0.99
N LEU A 152 -11.88 9.28 0.71
CA LEU A 152 -10.86 9.94 -0.11
C LEU A 152 -11.27 10.09 -1.56
N GLN A 153 -11.95 9.08 -2.13
CA GLN A 153 -12.50 9.18 -3.48
C GLN A 153 -13.51 10.34 -3.58
N ALA A 154 -14.41 10.47 -2.60
CA ALA A 154 -15.38 11.56 -2.56
C ALA A 154 -14.70 12.94 -2.48
N ILE A 155 -13.66 13.09 -1.65
CA ILE A 155 -12.88 14.33 -1.55
C ILE A 155 -12.21 14.66 -2.88
N VAL A 156 -11.54 13.69 -3.51
CA VAL A 156 -10.88 13.89 -4.82
C VAL A 156 -11.88 14.32 -5.89
N LEU A 157 -13.02 13.63 -5.98
CA LEU A 157 -14.09 13.96 -6.95
C LEU A 157 -14.67 15.35 -6.72
N TYR A 158 -14.90 15.73 -5.46
CA TYR A 158 -15.35 17.06 -5.07
C TYR A 158 -14.40 18.14 -5.59
N HIS A 159 -13.09 17.99 -5.36
CA HIS A 159 -12.10 18.96 -5.81
C HIS A 159 -11.85 18.95 -7.32
N GLN A 160 -12.14 17.85 -8.02
CA GLN A 160 -12.07 17.79 -9.48
C GLN A 160 -13.28 18.39 -10.20
N ASN A 161 -14.29 18.91 -9.47
CA ASN A 161 -15.59 19.32 -10.03
C ASN A 161 -16.30 18.20 -10.82
N LYS A 162 -15.91 16.95 -10.60
CA LYS A 162 -16.58 15.76 -11.15
C LYS A 162 -17.50 15.23 -10.06
N ARG A 163 -18.71 15.77 -9.99
CA ARG A 163 -19.79 15.11 -9.24
C ARG A 163 -20.20 13.88 -10.05
N SER A 164 -20.27 12.73 -9.37
CA SER A 164 -20.67 11.42 -9.89
C SER A 164 -21.93 11.49 -10.75
#